data_AF-A0A1A8JQW1-F1
#
_entry.id   AF-A0A1A8JQW1-F1
#
_cell.length_a   1.000
_cell.length_b   1.000
_cell.length_c   1.000
_cell.angle_alpha   90.00
_cell.angle_beta   90.00
_cell.angle_gamma   90.00
#
_symmetry.space_group_name_H-M   'P 1'
#
loop_
_entity.id
_entity.type
_entity.pdbx_description
1 polymer ?
#
loop_
_entity_poly.entity_id
_entity_poly.type
_entity_poly.pdbx_seq_one_letter_code
_entity_poly.pdbx_strand_id
1 'polypeptide(L)'
;DEEMEQLYVQILQNVLKLLKAPWLSSADVGKLEPEVQELLRHLVEKSTMIQFNLLLLMIREGLDISKLRAGNYREVLSAVIAVKLLSSCRLPEPCSKALWLTAPQILSAMVFLVRSSSQDASLTLPFTVPAVASMTSLLRQGEGLINNPHHVILILSALQSLPLDHLAPPIYHSAFLAVHEALFTIIQCHPQVVSTAAPSFLNVFYRLVASIMQ
;
A
#
# COMPACT_ATOMS: atom_id res chain seq x y z
N ASP A 1 -10.64 28.54 -14.80
CA ASP A 1 -9.47 27.94 -14.14
C ASP A 1 -9.71 27.57 -12.69
N GLU A 2 -10.06 28.51 -11.80
CA GLU A 2 -10.28 28.21 -10.37
C GLU A 2 -11.41 27.21 -10.09
N GLU A 3 -12.55 27.31 -10.80
CA GLU A 3 -13.67 26.36 -10.65
C GLU A 3 -13.28 24.91 -11.01
N MET A 4 -12.42 24.74 -12.02
CA MET A 4 -11.94 23.42 -12.45
C MET A 4 -10.96 22.82 -11.44
N GLU A 5 -10.13 23.66 -10.81
CA GLU A 5 -9.27 23.22 -9.69
C GLU A 5 -10.10 22.80 -8.48
N GLN A 6 -11.11 23.59 -8.09
CA GLN A 6 -12.02 23.24 -7.00
C GLN A 6 -12.76 21.94 -7.29
N LEU A 7 -13.26 21.76 -8.52
CA LEU A 7 -13.91 20.52 -8.94
C LEU A 7 -12.97 19.32 -8.85
N TYR A 8 -11.72 19.44 -9.31
CA TYR A 8 -10.72 18.39 -9.21
C TYR A 8 -10.49 17.96 -7.75
N VAL A 9 -10.28 18.93 -6.86
CA VAL A 9 -10.10 18.68 -5.42
C VAL A 9 -11.33 18.00 -4.83
N GLN A 10 -12.52 18.48 -5.17
CA GLN A 10 -13.77 17.90 -4.68
C GLN A 10 -13.94 16.45 -5.12
N ILE A 11 -13.61 16.12 -6.38
CA ILE A 11 -13.66 14.75 -6.87
C ILE A 11 -12.68 13.85 -6.09
N LEU A 12 -11.43 14.28 -5.91
CA LEU A 12 -10.45 13.50 -5.13
C LEU A 12 -10.89 13.27 -3.69
N GLN A 13 -11.40 14.32 -3.03
CA GLN A 13 -11.93 14.19 -1.67
C GLN A 13 -13.12 13.23 -1.61
N ASN A 14 -14.01 13.26 -2.60
CA ASN A 14 -15.14 12.34 -2.68
C ASN A 14 -14.69 10.89 -2.89
N VAL A 15 -13.67 10.65 -3.72
CA VAL A 15 -13.07 9.33 -3.92
C VAL A 15 -12.46 8.80 -2.62
N LEU A 16 -11.63 9.61 -1.94
CA LEU A 16 -11.05 9.20 -0.66
C LEU A 16 -12.12 9.02 0.43
N LYS A 17 -13.18 9.84 0.42
CA LYS A 17 -14.32 9.70 1.32
C LYS A 17 -15.10 8.41 1.07
N LEU A 18 -15.29 8.03 -0.19
CA LEU A 18 -15.89 6.75 -0.57
C LEU A 18 -15.07 5.59 -0.01
N LEU A 19 -13.75 5.58 -0.24
CA LEU A 19 -12.86 4.49 0.22
C LEU A 19 -12.81 4.31 1.74
N LYS A 20 -13.16 5.33 2.53
CA LYS A 20 -13.25 5.25 4.00
C LYS A 20 -14.69 5.13 4.54
N ALA A 21 -15.68 4.97 3.69
CA ALA A 21 -17.09 4.98 4.11
C ALA A 21 -17.40 3.83 5.09
N PRO A 22 -18.04 4.08 6.24
CA PRO A 22 -18.23 3.09 7.30
C PRO A 22 -19.10 1.89 6.88
N TRP A 23 -20.00 2.12 5.92
CA TRP A 23 -20.91 1.12 5.38
C TRP A 23 -20.28 0.19 4.33
N LEU A 24 -19.07 0.49 3.85
CA LEU A 24 -18.32 -0.42 2.98
C LEU A 24 -17.62 -1.49 3.81
N SER A 25 -17.88 -2.76 3.46
CA SER A 25 -17.09 -3.90 3.92
C SER A 25 -15.78 -4.00 3.13
N SER A 26 -14.78 -4.70 3.67
CA SER A 26 -13.52 -4.94 2.94
C SER A 26 -13.73 -5.66 1.60
N ALA A 27 -14.74 -6.53 1.51
CA ALA A 27 -15.09 -7.21 0.27
C ALA A 27 -15.71 -6.24 -0.77
N ASP A 28 -16.54 -5.30 -0.32
CA ASP A 28 -17.14 -4.30 -1.21
C ASP A 28 -16.11 -3.29 -1.69
N VAL A 29 -15.16 -2.91 -0.84
CA VAL A 29 -14.00 -2.10 -1.24
C VAL A 29 -13.25 -2.78 -2.38
N GLY A 30 -12.93 -4.07 -2.26
CA GLY A 30 -12.25 -4.82 -3.32
C GLY A 30 -13.00 -4.86 -4.65
N LYS A 31 -14.34 -4.84 -4.64
CA LYS A 31 -15.17 -4.76 -5.85
C LYS A 31 -15.16 -3.36 -6.48
N LEU A 32 -14.97 -2.32 -5.67
CA LEU A 32 -14.92 -0.92 -6.13
C LEU A 32 -13.54 -0.53 -6.66
N GLU A 33 -12.48 -1.18 -6.20
CA GLU A 33 -11.10 -0.85 -6.58
C GLU A 33 -10.88 -0.68 -8.11
N PRO A 34 -11.37 -1.56 -9.00
CA PRO A 34 -11.17 -1.40 -10.45
C PRO A 34 -11.80 -0.12 -11.00
N GLU A 35 -13.03 0.20 -10.59
CA GLU A 35 -13.75 1.40 -11.04
C GLU A 35 -13.10 2.68 -10.49
N VAL A 36 -12.66 2.66 -9.23
CA VAL A 36 -11.94 3.77 -8.61
C VAL A 36 -10.58 3.97 -9.28
N GLN A 37 -9.89 2.89 -9.64
CA GLN A 37 -8.62 2.96 -10.37
C GLN A 37 -8.81 3.62 -11.73
N GLU A 38 -9.85 3.24 -12.47
CA GLU A 38 -10.12 3.82 -13.78
C GLU A 38 -10.49 5.30 -13.69
N LEU A 39 -11.26 5.70 -12.66
CA LEU A 39 -11.52 7.10 -12.37
C LEU A 39 -10.23 7.88 -12.05
N LEU A 40 -9.37 7.34 -11.18
CA LEU A 40 -8.08 7.95 -10.85
C LEU A 40 -7.19 8.09 -12.08
N ARG A 41 -7.16 7.08 -12.95
CA ARG A 41 -6.40 7.10 -14.20
C ARG A 41 -6.83 8.28 -15.08
N HIS A 42 -8.14 8.44 -15.29
CA HIS A 42 -8.69 9.55 -16.08
C HIS A 42 -8.42 10.93 -15.44
N LEU A 43 -8.55 11.03 -14.12
CA LEU A 43 -8.28 12.27 -13.40
C LEU A 43 -6.81 12.68 -13.56
N VAL A 44 -5.87 11.75 -13.39
CA VAL A 44 -4.45 12.05 -13.54
C VAL A 44 -4.09 12.38 -14.98
N GLU A 45 -4.66 11.68 -15.97
CA GLU A 45 -4.42 11.95 -17.39
C GLU A 45 -4.82 13.38 -17.80
N LYS A 46 -5.85 13.94 -17.17
CA LYS A 46 -6.32 15.31 -17.43
C LYS A 46 -5.81 16.34 -16.42
N SER A 47 -4.99 15.92 -15.46
CA SER A 47 -4.53 16.79 -14.37
C SER A 47 -3.34 17.66 -14.76
N THR A 48 -3.24 18.83 -14.13
CA THR A 48 -1.98 19.58 -14.09
C THR A 48 -1.01 18.95 -13.09
N MET A 49 0.29 19.28 -13.19
CA MET A 49 1.26 18.83 -12.19
C MET A 49 0.96 19.35 -10.78
N ILE A 50 0.33 20.53 -10.64
CA ILE A 50 -0.09 21.07 -9.34
C ILE A 50 -1.16 20.16 -8.73
N GLN A 51 -2.16 19.80 -9.52
CA GLN A 51 -3.24 18.89 -9.14
C GLN A 51 -2.72 17.48 -8.77
N PHE A 52 -1.76 16.97 -9.54
CA PHE A 52 -1.14 15.68 -9.23
C PHE A 52 -0.30 15.72 -7.94
N ASN A 53 0.49 16.78 -7.74
CA ASN A 53 1.27 16.95 -6.50
C ASN A 53 0.36 17.11 -5.27
N LEU A 54 -0.81 17.75 -5.43
CA LEU A 54 -1.81 17.81 -4.38
C LEU A 54 -2.35 16.42 -4.02
N LEU A 55 -2.62 15.56 -5.01
CA LEU A 55 -3.01 14.16 -4.75
C LEU A 55 -1.92 13.42 -3.96
N LEU A 56 -0.65 13.56 -4.36
CA LEU A 56 0.47 12.95 -3.62
C LEU A 56 0.57 13.48 -2.19
N LEU A 57 0.33 14.78 -1.98
CA LEU A 57 0.29 15.38 -0.65
C LEU A 57 -0.84 14.78 0.20
N MET A 58 -2.06 14.70 -0.33
CA MET A 58 -3.21 14.09 0.37
C MET A 58 -2.95 12.63 0.74
N ILE A 59 -2.30 11.87 -0.15
CA ILE A 59 -1.90 10.49 0.15
C ILE A 59 -0.91 10.47 1.32
N ARG A 60 0.14 11.30 1.29
CA ARG A 60 1.15 11.35 2.34
C ARG A 60 0.57 11.74 3.70
N GLU A 61 -0.32 12.72 3.74
CA GLU A 61 -1.02 13.15 4.96
C GLU A 61 -2.04 12.11 5.47
N GLY A 62 -2.55 11.27 4.57
CA GLY A 62 -3.39 10.13 4.90
C GLY A 62 -2.61 8.96 5.51
N LEU A 63 -1.35 8.77 5.12
CA LEU A 63 -0.45 7.73 5.65
C LEU A 63 0.15 8.11 7.02
N ASP A 64 -0.70 8.54 7.94
CA ASP A 64 -0.31 9.01 9.27
C ASP A 64 -0.56 7.95 10.35
N ILE A 65 0.51 7.53 11.02
CA ILE A 65 0.46 6.58 12.14
C ILE A 65 -0.30 7.14 13.36
N SER A 66 -0.35 8.46 13.54
CA SER A 66 -1.09 9.09 14.62
C SER A 66 -2.59 8.79 14.50
N LYS A 67 -3.13 8.83 13.28
CA LYS A 67 -4.53 8.48 12.97
C LYS A 67 -4.81 7.01 13.21
N LEU A 68 -3.89 6.13 12.83
CA LEU A 68 -4.01 4.69 13.11
C LEU A 68 -4.09 4.44 14.62
N ARG A 69 -3.20 5.06 15.40
CA ARG A 69 -3.16 4.93 16.87
C ARG A 69 -4.39 5.54 17.55
N ALA A 70 -5.00 6.54 16.94
CA ALA A 70 -6.26 7.13 17.40
C ALA A 70 -7.49 6.26 17.06
N GLY A 71 -7.32 5.09 16.44
CA GLY A 71 -8.42 4.21 16.02
C GLY A 71 -9.03 4.57 14.66
N ASN A 72 -8.54 5.62 13.99
CA ASN A 72 -9.03 6.10 12.70
C ASN A 72 -8.43 5.30 11.52
N TYR A 73 -8.37 3.96 11.63
CA TYR A 73 -7.71 3.12 10.64
C TYR A 73 -8.30 3.25 9.23
N ARG A 74 -9.61 3.54 9.11
CA ARG A 74 -10.28 3.71 7.80
C ARG A 74 -9.75 4.92 7.03
N GLU A 75 -9.36 5.99 7.74
CA GLU A 75 -8.78 7.16 7.10
C GLU A 75 -7.41 6.83 6.50
N VAL A 76 -6.60 6.08 7.24
CA VAL A 76 -5.30 5.60 6.78
C VAL A 76 -5.47 4.57 5.65
N LEU A 77 -6.46 3.68 5.77
CA LEU A 77 -6.77 2.66 4.77
C LEU A 77 -7.12 3.27 3.42
N SER A 78 -7.87 4.38 3.40
CA SER A 78 -8.18 5.08 2.15
C SER A 78 -6.91 5.56 1.43
N ALA A 79 -5.92 6.05 2.17
CA ALA A 79 -4.64 6.47 1.59
C ALA A 79 -3.81 5.27 1.12
N VAL A 80 -3.82 4.17 1.88
CA VAL A 80 -3.22 2.89 1.50
C VAL A 80 -3.81 2.38 0.18
N ILE A 81 -5.13 2.37 0.04
CA ILE A 81 -5.79 1.95 -1.21
C ILE A 81 -5.42 2.91 -2.34
N ALA A 82 -5.45 4.23 -2.11
CA ALA A 82 -5.07 5.21 -3.12
C ALA A 82 -3.64 4.99 -3.66
N VAL A 83 -2.67 4.63 -2.79
CA VAL A 83 -1.32 4.23 -3.22
C VAL A 83 -1.36 3.02 -4.15
N LYS A 84 -2.06 1.96 -3.76
CA LYS A 84 -2.21 0.74 -4.56
C LYS A 84 -2.75 1.05 -5.95
N LEU A 85 -3.88 1.76 -6.02
CA LEU A 85 -4.56 2.08 -7.27
C LEU A 85 -3.67 2.98 -8.14
N LEU A 86 -3.09 4.02 -7.55
CA LEU A 86 -2.24 4.96 -8.28
C LEU A 86 -0.97 4.29 -8.84
N SER A 87 -0.34 3.39 -8.07
CA SER A 87 0.84 2.65 -8.53
C SER A 87 0.55 1.74 -9.73
N SER A 88 -0.70 1.29 -9.87
CA SER A 88 -1.13 0.39 -10.96
C SER A 88 -1.67 1.13 -12.18
N CYS A 89 -1.76 2.46 -12.13
CA CYS A 89 -2.19 3.28 -13.25
C CYS A 89 -1.06 3.51 -14.25
N ARG A 90 -1.40 3.54 -15.54
CA ARG A 90 -0.51 4.10 -16.57
C ARG A 90 -0.55 5.63 -16.47
N LEU A 91 0.46 6.20 -15.81
CA LEU A 91 0.55 7.63 -15.58
C LEU A 91 1.25 8.35 -16.74
N PRO A 92 0.88 9.61 -17.04
CA PRO A 92 1.72 10.48 -17.85
C PRO A 92 3.14 10.58 -17.28
N GLU A 93 4.15 10.68 -18.14
CA GLU A 93 5.57 10.64 -17.74
C GLU A 93 5.93 11.61 -16.58
N PRO A 94 5.48 12.88 -16.57
CA PRO A 94 5.75 13.79 -15.46
C PRO A 94 5.14 13.32 -14.13
N CYS A 95 3.93 12.75 -14.17
CA CYS A 95 3.24 12.22 -13.00
C CYS A 95 3.91 10.94 -12.50
N SER A 96 4.30 10.05 -13.41
CA SER A 96 5.10 8.86 -13.09
C SER A 96 6.37 9.26 -12.33
N LYS A 97 7.16 10.19 -12.88
CA LYS A 97 8.38 10.66 -12.23
C LYS A 97 8.14 11.23 -10.83
N ALA A 98 7.09 12.03 -10.65
CA ALA A 98 6.74 12.60 -9.35
C ALA A 98 6.30 11.52 -8.33
N LEU A 99 5.52 10.51 -8.77
CA LEU A 99 5.16 9.37 -7.92
C LEU A 99 6.41 8.62 -7.46
N TRP A 100 7.32 8.26 -8.37
CA TRP A 100 8.50 7.45 -8.04
C TRP A 100 9.54 8.21 -7.22
N LEU A 101 9.61 9.54 -7.35
CA LEU A 101 10.38 10.40 -6.42
C LEU A 101 9.81 10.38 -4.99
N THR A 102 8.51 10.14 -4.85
CA THR A 102 7.77 10.14 -3.57
C THR A 102 7.60 8.72 -2.99
N ALA A 103 7.79 7.69 -3.81
CA ALA A 103 7.60 6.29 -3.43
C ALA A 103 8.45 5.85 -2.22
N PRO A 104 9.72 6.26 -2.05
CA PRO A 104 10.50 5.92 -0.85
C PRO A 104 9.87 6.40 0.47
N GLN A 105 9.30 7.61 0.49
CA GLN A 105 8.64 8.16 1.67
C GLN A 105 7.32 7.43 1.93
N ILE A 106 6.55 7.12 0.88
CA ILE A 106 5.34 6.31 0.96
C ILE A 106 5.66 4.92 1.55
N LEU A 107 6.65 4.22 1.00
CA LEU A 107 7.09 2.91 1.50
C LEU A 107 7.50 2.97 2.96
N SER A 108 8.27 3.98 3.34
CA SER A 108 8.72 4.15 4.72
C SER A 108 7.53 4.32 5.67
N ALA A 109 6.57 5.17 5.33
CA ALA A 109 5.33 5.35 6.11
C ALA A 109 4.53 4.04 6.21
N MET A 110 4.37 3.32 5.09
CA MET A 110 3.64 2.05 5.07
C MET A 110 4.33 0.95 5.91
N VAL A 111 5.67 0.89 5.93
CA VAL A 111 6.41 -0.03 6.83
C VAL A 111 6.05 0.24 8.29
N PHE A 112 6.00 1.51 8.72
CA PHE A 112 5.60 1.85 10.09
C PHE A 112 4.14 1.48 10.37
N LEU A 113 3.23 1.76 9.43
CA LEU A 113 1.81 1.42 9.55
C LEU A 113 1.59 -0.09 9.67
N VAL A 114 2.23 -0.89 8.82
CA VAL A 114 2.18 -2.35 8.88
C VAL A 114 2.68 -2.82 10.23
N ARG A 115 3.89 -2.43 10.65
CA ARG A 115 4.46 -2.84 11.94
C ARG A 115 3.57 -2.48 13.14
N SER A 116 2.97 -1.30 13.12
CA SER A 116 2.07 -0.85 14.18
C SER A 116 0.76 -1.64 14.18
N SER A 117 0.16 -1.85 13.01
CA SER A 117 -1.11 -2.59 12.89
C SER A 117 -0.96 -4.07 13.21
N SER A 118 0.19 -4.68 12.94
CA SER A 118 0.45 -6.09 13.25
C SER A 118 0.46 -6.40 14.75
N GLN A 119 0.51 -5.38 15.62
CA GLN A 119 0.38 -5.55 17.08
C GLN A 119 -1.07 -5.76 17.52
N ASP A 120 -2.05 -5.53 16.62
CA ASP A 120 -3.47 -5.67 16.90
C ASP A 120 -4.09 -6.65 15.89
N ALA A 121 -4.39 -7.86 16.35
CA ALA A 121 -4.98 -8.90 15.53
C ALA A 121 -6.31 -8.46 14.87
N SER A 122 -7.07 -7.55 15.49
CA SER A 122 -8.33 -7.04 14.93
C SER A 122 -8.11 -6.22 13.67
N LEU A 123 -6.92 -5.65 13.47
CA LEU A 123 -6.53 -4.88 12.29
C LEU A 123 -5.94 -5.73 11.16
N THR A 124 -5.65 -7.02 11.40
CA THR A 124 -4.95 -7.88 10.43
C THR A 124 -5.67 -7.93 9.09
N LEU A 125 -6.95 -8.32 9.10
CA LEU A 125 -7.76 -8.41 7.89
C LEU A 125 -8.19 -7.03 7.34
N PRO A 126 -8.76 -6.10 8.14
CA PRO A 126 -9.29 -4.86 7.58
C PRO A 126 -8.21 -3.83 7.21
N PHE A 127 -6.97 -3.97 7.68
CA PHE A 127 -5.91 -2.97 7.45
C PHE A 127 -4.55 -3.56 7.07
N THR A 128 -3.98 -4.46 7.89
CA THR A 128 -2.60 -4.93 7.70
C THR A 128 -2.41 -5.65 6.37
N VAL A 129 -3.34 -6.56 6.03
CA VAL A 129 -3.34 -7.28 4.74
C VAL A 129 -3.46 -6.31 3.55
N PRO A 130 -4.45 -5.40 3.49
CA PRO A 130 -4.50 -4.36 2.45
C PRO A 130 -3.23 -3.50 2.36
N ALA A 131 -2.62 -3.13 3.49
CA ALA A 131 -1.39 -2.35 3.51
C ALA A 131 -0.21 -3.11 2.89
N VAL A 132 -0.04 -4.39 3.23
CA VAL A 132 0.99 -5.25 2.60
C VAL A 132 0.71 -5.45 1.12
N ALA A 133 -0.54 -5.66 0.71
CA ALA A 133 -0.91 -5.79 -0.69
C ALA A 133 -0.60 -4.51 -1.48
N SER A 134 -0.86 -3.33 -0.90
CA SER A 134 -0.51 -2.05 -1.50
C SER A 134 1.01 -1.84 -1.60
N MET A 135 1.78 -2.20 -0.57
CA MET A 135 3.26 -2.15 -0.64
C MET A 135 3.79 -3.08 -1.73
N THR A 136 3.21 -4.27 -1.85
CA THR A 136 3.55 -5.26 -2.88
C THR A 136 3.27 -4.74 -4.28
N SER A 137 2.12 -4.11 -4.49
CA SER A 137 1.79 -3.43 -5.75
C SER A 137 2.83 -2.36 -6.09
N LEU A 138 3.16 -1.50 -5.14
CA LEU A 138 4.13 -0.42 -5.35
C LEU A 138 5.54 -0.96 -5.67
N LEU A 139 5.96 -2.06 -5.04
CA LEU A 139 7.21 -2.74 -5.36
C LEU A 139 7.23 -3.32 -6.76
N ARG A 140 6.15 -3.99 -7.15
CA ARG A 140 6.01 -4.64 -8.47
C ARG A 140 6.07 -3.61 -9.59
N GLN A 141 5.32 -2.52 -9.43
CA GLN A 141 5.25 -1.45 -10.44
C GLN A 141 6.51 -0.55 -10.41
N GLY A 142 7.25 -0.56 -9.31
CA GLY A 142 8.49 0.21 -9.13
C GLY A 142 9.76 -0.53 -9.53
N GLU A 143 9.66 -1.66 -10.24
CA GLU A 143 10.82 -2.38 -10.79
C GLU A 143 11.69 -1.45 -11.65
N GLY A 144 12.99 -1.38 -11.35
CA GLY A 144 13.93 -0.46 -12.02
C GLY A 144 13.76 1.03 -11.70
N LEU A 145 12.75 1.40 -10.90
CA LEU A 145 12.46 2.78 -10.49
C LEU A 145 12.80 3.01 -9.02
N ILE A 146 12.60 2.00 -8.17
CA ILE A 146 13.04 1.97 -6.78
C ILE A 146 14.49 1.48 -6.73
N ASN A 147 15.42 2.40 -6.99
CA ASN A 147 16.83 2.05 -7.19
C ASN A 147 17.61 1.73 -5.91
N ASN A 148 17.18 2.25 -4.76
CA ASN A 148 17.87 2.00 -3.50
C ASN A 148 17.32 0.73 -2.83
N PRO A 149 18.10 -0.38 -2.76
CA PRO A 149 17.64 -1.64 -2.17
C PRO A 149 17.27 -1.50 -0.69
N HIS A 150 17.78 -0.49 0.02
CA HIS A 150 17.43 -0.23 1.41
C HIS A 150 15.92 -0.08 1.64
N HIS A 151 15.21 0.59 0.74
CA HIS A 151 13.75 0.76 0.88
C HIS A 151 13.00 -0.57 0.77
N VAL A 152 13.49 -1.50 -0.05
CA VAL A 152 12.92 -2.84 -0.16
C VAL A 152 13.29 -3.71 1.04
N ILE A 153 14.51 -3.57 1.57
CA ILE A 153 14.94 -4.26 2.79
C ILE A 153 14.06 -3.90 4.00
N LEU A 154 13.65 -2.62 4.12
CA LEU A 154 12.75 -2.19 5.19
C LEU A 154 11.40 -2.94 5.15
N ILE A 155 10.94 -3.33 3.97
CA ILE A 155 9.67 -4.07 3.80
C ILE A 155 9.78 -5.46 4.42
N LEU A 156 10.92 -6.13 4.33
CA LEU A 156 11.15 -7.41 5.01
C LEU A 156 10.93 -7.29 6.52
N SER A 157 11.31 -6.17 7.14
CA SER A 157 11.03 -5.92 8.56
C SER A 157 9.53 -5.75 8.85
N ALA A 158 8.77 -5.20 7.90
CA ALA A 158 7.32 -5.08 8.01
C ALA A 158 6.65 -6.45 7.88
N LEU A 159 7.06 -7.25 6.89
CA LEU A 159 6.58 -8.63 6.69
C LEU A 159 6.90 -9.51 7.91
N GLN A 160 8.07 -9.32 8.52
CA GLN A 160 8.43 -10.03 9.75
C GLN A 160 7.50 -9.69 10.93
N SER A 161 6.85 -8.54 10.92
CA SER A 161 5.92 -8.18 12.00
C SER A 161 4.55 -8.84 11.88
N LEU A 162 4.15 -9.33 10.70
CA LEU A 162 2.81 -9.87 10.50
C LEU A 162 2.59 -11.13 11.36
N PRO A 163 1.42 -11.23 12.03
CA PRO A 163 1.01 -12.45 12.71
C PRO A 163 0.73 -13.53 11.67
N LEU A 164 1.22 -14.73 11.90
CA LEU A 164 0.96 -15.93 11.08
C LEU A 164 0.51 -17.12 11.93
N ASP A 165 0.43 -16.91 13.24
CA ASP A 165 0.10 -17.87 14.27
C ASP A 165 -1.23 -17.50 14.94
N HIS A 166 -1.97 -18.51 15.40
CA HIS A 166 -3.21 -18.33 16.17
C HIS A 166 -4.30 -17.47 15.50
N LEU A 167 -4.29 -17.38 14.17
CA LEU A 167 -5.30 -16.67 13.38
C LEU A 167 -6.45 -17.59 12.98
N ALA A 168 -7.66 -17.03 12.87
CA ALA A 168 -8.77 -17.75 12.27
C ALA A 168 -8.44 -18.11 10.80
N PRO A 169 -8.87 -19.29 10.28
CA PRO A 169 -8.48 -19.78 8.95
C PRO A 169 -8.61 -18.77 7.79
N PRO A 170 -9.70 -17.98 7.64
CA PRO A 170 -9.78 -17.00 6.54
C PRO A 170 -8.82 -15.82 6.70
N ILE A 171 -8.53 -15.43 7.95
CA ILE A 171 -7.59 -14.35 8.27
C ILE A 171 -6.15 -14.85 8.01
N TYR A 172 -5.84 -16.06 8.47
CA TYR A 172 -4.57 -16.74 8.19
C TYR A 172 -4.31 -16.82 6.69
N HIS A 173 -5.25 -17.33 5.90
CA HIS A 173 -5.10 -17.46 4.45
C HIS A 173 -4.78 -16.12 3.79
N SER A 174 -5.47 -15.05 4.19
CA SER A 174 -5.28 -13.71 3.65
C SER A 174 -3.91 -13.13 4.02
N ALA A 175 -3.47 -13.32 5.28
CA ALA A 175 -2.16 -12.90 5.76
C ALA A 175 -1.01 -13.68 5.09
N PHE A 176 -1.16 -15.01 4.99
CA PHE A 176 -0.22 -15.89 4.31
C PHE A 176 -0.03 -15.46 2.85
N LEU A 177 -1.13 -15.26 2.12
CA LEU A 177 -1.06 -14.86 0.72
C LEU A 177 -0.40 -13.49 0.55
N ALA A 178 -0.70 -12.53 1.43
CA ALA A 178 -0.08 -11.21 1.38
C ALA A 178 1.44 -11.26 1.59
N VAL A 179 1.92 -12.06 2.55
CA VAL A 179 3.36 -12.25 2.78
C VAL A 179 4.01 -13.00 1.62
N HIS A 180 3.36 -14.07 1.14
CA HIS A 180 3.82 -14.86 -0.01
C HIS A 180 4.02 -13.98 -1.25
N GLU A 181 3.01 -13.21 -1.64
CA GLU A 181 3.05 -12.31 -2.80
C GLU A 181 4.13 -11.23 -2.66
N ALA A 182 4.33 -10.70 -1.45
CA ALA A 182 5.38 -9.73 -1.19
C ALA A 182 6.77 -10.34 -1.37
N LEU A 183 7.02 -11.52 -0.79
CA LEU A 183 8.29 -12.25 -0.97
C LEU A 183 8.56 -12.59 -2.43
N PHE A 184 7.53 -13.09 -3.13
CA PHE A 184 7.62 -13.43 -4.54
C PHE A 184 7.94 -12.21 -5.41
N THR A 185 7.28 -11.08 -5.13
CA THR A 185 7.54 -9.81 -5.82
C THR A 185 8.96 -9.31 -5.57
N ILE A 186 9.52 -9.49 -4.36
CA ILE A 186 10.92 -9.15 -4.07
C ILE A 186 11.87 -10.02 -4.89
N ILE A 187 11.62 -11.32 -5.02
CA ILE A 187 12.45 -12.22 -5.86
C ILE A 187 12.41 -11.78 -7.33
N GLN A 188 11.21 -11.50 -7.85
CA GLN A 188 11.01 -11.20 -9.27
C GLN A 188 11.52 -9.82 -9.67
N CYS A 189 11.13 -8.78 -8.92
CA CYS A 189 11.35 -7.39 -9.32
C CYS A 189 12.56 -6.74 -8.63
N HIS A 190 13.04 -7.30 -7.52
CA HIS A 190 14.14 -6.73 -6.72
C HIS A 190 15.18 -7.78 -6.30
N PRO A 191 15.69 -8.63 -7.22
CA PRO A 191 16.54 -9.78 -6.89
C PRO A 191 17.82 -9.41 -6.12
N GLN A 192 18.36 -8.20 -6.32
CA GLN A 192 19.52 -7.67 -5.60
C GLN A 192 19.31 -7.61 -4.07
N VAL A 193 18.06 -7.54 -3.62
CA VAL A 193 17.71 -7.53 -2.19
C VAL A 193 17.88 -8.92 -1.59
N VAL A 194 17.63 -9.98 -2.37
CA VAL A 194 17.77 -11.36 -1.90
C VAL A 194 19.23 -11.66 -1.57
N SER A 195 20.18 -11.17 -2.37
CA SER A 195 21.61 -11.34 -2.08
C SER A 195 22.09 -10.42 -0.95
N THR A 196 21.61 -9.19 -0.89
CA THR A 196 22.12 -8.16 0.06
C THR A 196 21.51 -8.31 1.46
N ALA A 197 20.30 -8.85 1.57
CA ALA A 197 19.58 -9.06 2.83
C ALA A 197 19.08 -10.50 2.99
N ALA A 198 19.87 -11.46 2.52
CA ALA A 198 19.56 -12.89 2.59
C ALA A 198 19.06 -13.36 3.98
N PRO A 199 19.69 -12.96 5.11
CA PRO A 199 19.21 -13.38 6.43
C PRO A 199 17.78 -12.91 6.73
N SER A 200 17.47 -11.65 6.44
CA SER A 200 16.13 -11.09 6.65
C SER A 200 15.09 -11.75 5.74
N PHE A 201 15.44 -11.95 4.47
CA PHE A 201 14.57 -12.61 3.50
C PHE A 201 14.25 -14.04 3.94
N LEU A 202 15.28 -14.83 4.24
CA LEU A 202 15.15 -16.22 4.67
C LEU A 202 14.37 -16.35 5.97
N ASN A 203 14.52 -15.40 6.90
CA ASN A 203 13.77 -15.41 8.15
C ASN A 203 12.26 -15.22 7.91
N VAL A 204 11.87 -14.28 7.04
CA VAL A 204 10.44 -14.11 6.67
C VAL A 204 9.93 -15.34 5.94
N PHE A 205 10.68 -15.87 4.99
CA PHE A 205 10.34 -17.09 4.25
C PHE A 205 10.17 -18.30 5.18
N TYR A 206 11.11 -18.52 6.10
CA TYR A 206 11.04 -19.59 7.09
C TYR A 206 9.81 -19.47 7.97
N ARG A 207 9.50 -18.27 8.49
CA ARG A 207 8.27 -18.03 9.27
C ARG A 207 7.01 -18.36 8.47
N LEU A 208 6.97 -17.99 7.19
CA LEU A 208 5.85 -18.31 6.31
C LEU A 208 5.67 -19.83 6.15
N VAL A 209 6.74 -20.56 5.85
CA VAL A 209 6.71 -22.02 5.69
C VAL A 209 6.35 -22.72 7.02
N ALA A 210 6.95 -22.29 8.13
CA ALA A 210 6.68 -22.85 9.45
C ALA A 210 5.21 -22.68 9.86
N SER A 211 4.55 -21.59 9.45
CA SER A 211 3.13 -21.34 9.75
C SER A 211 2.17 -22.35 9.12
N ILE A 212 2.58 -23.07 8.07
CA ILE A 212 1.75 -24.12 7.45
C ILE A 212 1.68 -25.36 8.35
N MET A 213 2.70 -25.56 9.18
CA MET A 213 2.83 -26.75 10.04
C MET A 213 2.17 -26.57 11.42
N GLN A 214 1.56 -25.41 11.69
CA GLN A 214 0.94 -25.04 12.97
C GLN A 214 -0.59 -25.05 12.84
#